data_AF-A0A4Q5SIW2-F1
#
_entry.id   AF-A0A4Q5SIW2-F1
#
_cell.length_a   1.000
_cell.length_b   1.000
_cell.length_c   1.000
_cell.angle_alpha   90.00
_cell.angle_beta   90.00
_cell.angle_gamma   90.00
#
_symmetry.space_group_name_H-M   'P 1'
#
loop_
_entity.id
_entity.type
_entity.pdbx_description
1 polymer ?
#
loop_
_entity_poly.entity_id
_entity_poly.type
_entity_poly.pdbx_seq_one_letter_code
_entity_poly.pdbx_strand_id
1 'polypeptide(L)'
;MRAAFIIAFLFTFTASYGQSMRQLNVDFYGERFTAVADNAMLVTVPHTIEPRVVVDFYKDVNSTNYQPVIDSLLAYKVRRHLNDWLYYQLIRKTAEEISPKADNYGRYTLYKWFLLTKSGYDARLAITPERKIIFYVYNNEDISDIPFFIVDDKKYMCLNYHDYAKTDLHRDPPFPVNLTVPGATKSFSYLVTRLPDFSQASYVEKKLQFTYGHRQYHFVVKLNPQVKNIFANYPGVDFSAYFNIPLSGETYSSLIPVLKKNLKGMEQIKGIDYLMRFTRYAFLYENDEENYGKEKRLSPEETLFADYSDCDDRAALFFYLVKEIYNRPMIALLYPTHITIAVQFDKPLGNPIVYDGKLYSVCEPTPQKEDLAIGQMSAQLKNQKYQVVYSYQPAGR
;
A
#
# COMPACT_ATOMS: atom_id res chain seq x y z
N MET A 1 -45.60 -50.34 60.82
CA MET A 1 -44.55 -50.44 59.77
C MET A 1 -44.74 -49.31 58.78
N ARG A 2 -43.90 -48.28 58.81
CA ARG A 2 -43.87 -47.20 57.81
C ARG A 2 -42.49 -47.25 57.15
N ALA A 3 -42.44 -47.51 55.85
CA ALA A 3 -41.23 -47.46 55.05
C ALA A 3 -41.00 -46.01 54.59
N ALA A 4 -39.83 -45.46 54.91
CA ALA A 4 -39.39 -44.16 54.40
C ALA A 4 -38.39 -44.41 53.25
N PHE A 5 -38.75 -43.98 52.05
CA PHE A 5 -37.85 -43.93 50.90
C PHE A 5 -36.96 -42.69 51.02
N ILE A 6 -35.65 -42.89 51.13
CA ILE A 6 -34.65 -41.83 51.00
C ILE A 6 -34.27 -41.76 49.51
N ILE A 7 -34.66 -40.67 48.85
CA ILE A 7 -34.21 -40.33 47.50
C ILE A 7 -32.92 -39.52 47.66
N ALA A 8 -31.80 -40.10 47.25
CA ALA A 8 -30.51 -39.41 47.16
C ALA A 8 -30.44 -38.64 45.83
N PHE A 9 -30.45 -37.31 45.88
CA PHE A 9 -30.15 -36.46 44.72
C PHE A 9 -28.63 -36.41 44.52
N LEU A 10 -28.15 -37.11 43.49
CA LEU A 10 -26.80 -36.95 42.95
C LEU A 10 -26.73 -35.62 42.17
N PHE A 11 -26.13 -34.60 42.76
CA PHE A 11 -25.72 -33.40 42.04
C PHE A 11 -24.45 -33.71 41.25
N THR A 12 -24.59 -33.95 39.95
CA THR A 12 -23.45 -33.91 39.02
C THR A 12 -23.04 -32.46 38.82
N PHE A 13 -21.97 -32.02 39.48
CA PHE A 13 -21.27 -30.79 39.12
C PHE A 13 -20.61 -31.01 37.76
N THR A 14 -21.25 -30.57 36.68
CA THR A 14 -20.56 -30.33 35.41
C THR A 14 -19.68 -29.10 35.60
N ALA A 15 -18.37 -29.30 35.71
CA ALA A 15 -17.42 -28.20 35.60
C ALA A 15 -17.51 -27.63 34.17
N SER A 16 -18.30 -26.57 34.00
CA SER A 16 -18.24 -25.74 32.81
C SER A 16 -16.89 -25.03 32.82
N TYR A 17 -15.93 -25.55 32.05
CA TYR A 17 -14.74 -24.80 31.67
C TYR A 17 -15.21 -23.55 30.92
N GLY A 18 -15.28 -22.42 31.61
CA GLY A 18 -15.58 -21.14 30.95
C GLY A 18 -14.48 -20.86 29.95
N GLN A 19 -14.83 -20.74 28.67
CA GLN A 19 -13.91 -20.23 27.65
C GLN A 19 -13.45 -18.84 28.08
N SER A 20 -12.17 -18.73 28.42
CA SER A 20 -11.57 -17.46 28.79
C SER A 20 -11.39 -16.65 27.51
N MET A 21 -12.12 -15.55 27.37
CA MET A 21 -12.04 -14.68 26.19
C MET A 21 -11.09 -13.51 26.46
N ARG A 22 -10.32 -13.11 25.44
CA ARG A 22 -9.46 -11.93 25.45
C ARG A 22 -9.99 -10.88 24.48
N GLN A 23 -10.09 -9.65 24.94
CA GLN A 23 -10.36 -8.50 24.08
C GLN A 23 -9.08 -8.09 23.35
N LEU A 24 -9.13 -8.10 22.02
CA LEU A 24 -8.10 -7.49 21.18
C LEU A 24 -8.46 -6.02 20.93
N ASN A 25 -7.49 -5.13 21.09
CA ASN A 25 -7.64 -3.70 20.83
C ASN A 25 -6.46 -3.23 19.99
N VAL A 26 -6.73 -2.75 18.78
CA VAL A 26 -5.70 -2.26 17.86
C VAL A 26 -6.04 -0.83 17.47
N ASP A 27 -5.11 0.11 17.69
CA ASP A 27 -5.19 1.43 17.07
C ASP A 27 -4.80 1.33 15.59
N PHE A 28 -5.77 1.61 14.72
CA PHE A 28 -5.63 1.55 13.28
C PHE A 28 -6.05 2.89 12.66
N TYR A 29 -5.04 3.73 12.39
CA TYR A 29 -5.18 5.06 11.78
C TYR A 29 -6.11 6.01 12.54
N GLY A 30 -6.13 5.93 13.88
CA GLY A 30 -6.93 6.82 14.73
C GLY A 30 -8.33 6.30 15.01
N GLU A 31 -8.70 5.12 14.51
CA GLU A 31 -9.87 4.37 14.96
C GLU A 31 -9.42 3.06 15.63
N ARG A 32 -10.15 2.65 16.68
CA ARG A 32 -9.88 1.40 17.35
C ARG A 32 -10.58 0.26 16.63
N PHE A 33 -9.81 -0.71 16.14
CA PHE A 33 -10.30 -2.04 15.81
C PHE A 33 -10.42 -2.85 17.10
N THR A 34 -11.55 -3.53 17.27
CA THR A 34 -11.82 -4.41 18.40
C THR A 34 -12.28 -5.76 17.90
N ALA A 35 -11.81 -6.82 18.56
CA ALA A 35 -12.25 -8.19 18.34
C ALA A 35 -12.18 -8.96 19.65
N VAL A 36 -12.93 -10.06 19.75
CA VAL A 36 -12.85 -10.97 20.88
C VAL A 36 -12.19 -12.26 20.41
N ALA A 37 -11.06 -12.61 21.01
CA ALA A 37 -10.34 -13.85 20.74
C ALA A 37 -10.59 -14.85 21.87
N ASP A 38 -10.80 -16.11 21.52
CA ASP A 38 -10.72 -17.20 22.48
C ASP A 38 -9.26 -17.33 22.95
N ASN A 39 -8.99 -17.42 24.26
CA ASN A 39 -7.63 -17.62 24.74
C ASN A 39 -7.02 -18.94 24.23
N ALA A 40 -7.83 -19.94 23.89
CA ALA A 40 -7.34 -21.14 23.23
C ALA A 40 -6.69 -20.87 21.86
N MET A 41 -7.08 -19.77 21.18
CA MET A 41 -6.49 -19.33 19.92
C MET A 41 -5.01 -18.90 20.08
N LEU A 42 -4.57 -18.57 21.30
CA LEU A 42 -3.23 -18.06 21.61
C LEU A 42 -2.25 -19.22 21.84
N VAL A 43 -1.89 -19.91 20.76
CA VAL A 43 -1.02 -21.08 20.75
C VAL A 43 0.45 -20.69 20.95
N THR A 44 1.18 -21.50 21.71
CA THR A 44 2.63 -21.39 21.84
C THR A 44 3.32 -22.20 20.75
N VAL A 45 4.40 -21.66 20.19
CA VAL A 45 5.24 -22.38 19.22
C VAL A 45 6.71 -22.15 19.57
N PRO A 46 7.62 -23.06 19.17
CA PRO A 46 9.06 -22.82 19.30
C PRO A 46 9.50 -21.55 18.57
N HIS A 47 10.66 -20.98 18.96
CA HIS A 47 11.24 -19.85 18.24
C HIS A 47 11.71 -20.24 16.83
N THR A 48 12.24 -21.44 16.68
CA THR A 48 12.63 -22.00 15.39
C THR A 48 11.41 -22.61 14.71
N ILE A 49 11.06 -22.13 13.52
CA ILE A 49 9.92 -22.64 12.77
C ILE A 49 10.39 -23.72 11.79
N GLU A 50 9.86 -24.93 11.99
CA GLU A 50 10.00 -26.06 11.05
C GLU A 50 8.67 -26.34 10.34
N PRO A 51 8.67 -27.03 9.18
CA PRO A 51 7.42 -27.31 8.45
C PRO A 51 6.33 -27.96 9.32
N ARG A 52 6.73 -28.87 10.21
CA ARG A 52 5.81 -29.53 11.14
C ARG A 52 5.16 -28.53 12.12
N VAL A 53 5.92 -27.55 12.61
CA VAL A 53 5.40 -26.50 13.52
C VAL A 53 4.30 -25.69 12.84
N VAL A 54 4.44 -25.41 11.54
CA VAL A 54 3.41 -24.69 10.76
C VAL A 54 2.11 -25.50 10.68
N VAL A 55 2.22 -26.81 10.39
CA VAL A 55 1.07 -27.72 10.30
C VAL A 55 0.38 -27.89 11.65
N ASP A 56 1.15 -28.07 12.72
CA ASP A 56 0.62 -28.24 14.07
C ASP A 56 -0.04 -26.93 14.55
N PHE A 57 0.60 -25.78 14.37
CA PHE A 57 0.01 -24.47 14.64
C PHE A 57 -1.33 -24.27 13.91
N TYR A 58 -1.39 -24.59 12.62
CA TYR A 58 -2.63 -24.46 11.85
C TYR A 58 -3.73 -25.33 12.44
N LYS A 59 -3.45 -26.61 12.75
CA LYS A 59 -4.44 -27.53 13.34
C LYS A 59 -4.92 -27.02 14.70
N ASP A 60 -4.01 -26.59 15.55
CA ASP A 60 -4.30 -26.11 16.90
C ASP A 60 -5.21 -24.90 16.84
N VAL A 61 -4.80 -23.84 16.14
CA VAL A 61 -5.61 -22.61 16.03
C VAL A 61 -6.93 -22.89 15.32
N ASN A 62 -6.95 -23.74 14.29
CA ASN A 62 -8.17 -24.10 13.57
C ASN A 62 -9.18 -24.92 14.40
N SER A 63 -8.75 -25.56 15.49
CA SER A 63 -9.63 -26.27 16.43
C SER A 63 -10.31 -25.34 17.45
N THR A 64 -9.91 -24.08 17.51
CA THR A 64 -10.41 -23.07 18.46
C THR A 64 -11.55 -22.25 17.88
N ASN A 65 -12.22 -21.44 18.72
CA ASN A 65 -13.21 -20.48 18.25
C ASN A 65 -12.56 -19.20 17.67
N TYR A 66 -11.83 -19.34 16.56
CA TYR A 66 -11.13 -18.22 15.91
C TYR A 66 -12.05 -17.32 15.06
N GLN A 67 -13.23 -17.83 14.67
CA GLN A 67 -14.12 -17.17 13.71
C GLN A 67 -14.53 -15.75 14.10
N PRO A 68 -14.84 -15.42 15.38
CA PRO A 68 -15.16 -14.05 15.79
C PRO A 68 -14.09 -13.01 15.43
N VAL A 69 -12.80 -13.39 15.47
CA VAL A 69 -11.70 -12.51 15.08
C VAL A 69 -11.71 -12.26 13.58
N ILE A 70 -11.93 -13.32 12.78
CA ILE A 70 -12.02 -13.22 11.32
C ILE A 70 -13.23 -12.38 10.91
N ASP A 71 -14.38 -12.59 11.53
CA ASP A 71 -15.60 -11.85 11.25
C ASP A 71 -15.42 -10.36 11.58
N SER A 72 -14.77 -10.04 12.70
CA SER A 72 -14.46 -8.65 13.06
C SER A 72 -13.50 -8.00 12.05
N LEU A 73 -12.45 -8.71 11.63
CA LEU A 73 -11.50 -8.21 10.62
C LEU A 73 -12.21 -7.93 9.29
N LEU A 74 -13.01 -8.88 8.79
CA LEU A 74 -13.74 -8.72 7.54
C LEU A 74 -14.82 -7.63 7.62
N ALA A 75 -15.54 -7.54 8.73
CA ALA A 75 -16.51 -6.48 8.97
C ALA A 75 -15.82 -5.11 8.98
N TYR A 76 -14.65 -4.99 9.61
CA TYR A 76 -13.85 -3.77 9.61
C TYR A 76 -13.36 -3.43 8.19
N LYS A 77 -12.87 -4.43 7.43
CA LYS A 77 -12.45 -4.27 6.04
C LYS A 77 -13.57 -3.65 5.19
N VAL A 78 -14.79 -4.19 5.29
CA VAL A 78 -15.97 -3.71 4.54
C VAL A 78 -16.37 -2.31 5.02
N ARG A 79 -16.54 -2.11 6.33
CA ARG A 79 -17.00 -0.85 6.92
C ARG A 79 -16.06 0.32 6.63
N ARG A 80 -14.75 0.07 6.54
CA ARG A 80 -13.72 1.09 6.28
C ARG A 80 -13.25 1.11 4.84
N HIS A 81 -13.80 0.27 3.98
CA HIS A 81 -13.44 0.15 2.56
C HIS A 81 -11.92 -0.05 2.36
N LEU A 82 -11.31 -0.93 3.16
CA LEU A 82 -9.88 -1.21 3.04
C LEU A 82 -9.61 -2.01 1.77
N ASN A 83 -8.70 -1.53 0.92
CA ASN A 83 -8.04 -2.36 -0.08
C ASN A 83 -7.19 -3.44 0.60
N ASP A 84 -6.72 -4.42 -0.16
CA ASP A 84 -6.04 -5.58 0.42
C ASP A 84 -4.72 -5.21 1.09
N TRP A 85 -3.99 -4.22 0.55
CA TRP A 85 -2.77 -3.69 1.18
C TRP A 85 -3.04 -3.10 2.57
N LEU A 86 -4.04 -2.23 2.71
CA LEU A 86 -4.44 -1.68 4.01
C LEU A 86 -5.00 -2.76 4.93
N TYR A 87 -5.77 -3.71 4.40
CA TYR A 87 -6.27 -4.83 5.17
C TYR A 87 -5.13 -5.69 5.73
N TYR A 88 -4.07 -5.90 4.95
CA TYR A 88 -2.87 -6.57 5.44
C TYR A 88 -2.18 -5.79 6.56
N GLN A 89 -2.15 -4.45 6.52
CA GLN A 89 -1.64 -3.67 7.65
C GLN A 89 -2.47 -3.88 8.92
N LEU A 90 -3.80 -4.02 8.80
CA LEU A 90 -4.66 -4.36 9.94
C LEU A 90 -4.36 -5.77 10.48
N ILE A 91 -4.17 -6.75 9.59
CA ILE A 91 -3.75 -8.11 9.96
C ILE A 91 -2.41 -8.08 10.69
N ARG A 92 -1.42 -7.33 10.20
CA ARG A 92 -0.11 -7.19 10.85
C ARG A 92 -0.23 -6.65 12.26
N LYS A 93 -1.04 -5.62 12.49
CA LYS A 93 -1.25 -5.07 13.82
C LYS A 93 -2.05 -6.00 14.74
N THR A 94 -3.01 -6.72 14.18
CA THR A 94 -3.80 -7.71 14.94
C THR A 94 -2.93 -8.90 15.35
N ALA A 95 -2.04 -9.37 14.47
CA ALA A 95 -1.06 -10.39 14.79
C ALA A 95 -0.05 -9.91 15.85
N GLU A 96 0.34 -8.62 15.83
CA GLU A 96 1.20 -8.02 16.87
C GLU A 96 0.52 -8.03 18.24
N GLU A 97 -0.77 -7.69 18.30
CA GLU A 97 -1.55 -7.71 19.55
C GLU A 97 -1.72 -9.14 20.10
N ILE A 98 -1.91 -10.13 19.23
CA ILE A 98 -2.04 -11.55 19.62
C ILE A 98 -0.68 -12.12 20.06
N SER A 99 0.36 -11.89 19.26
CA SER A 99 1.70 -12.43 19.43
C SER A 99 2.72 -11.38 19.00
N PRO A 100 3.26 -10.59 19.94
CA PRO A 100 4.22 -9.55 19.62
C PRO A 100 5.41 -10.06 18.82
N LYS A 101 5.80 -9.31 17.79
CA LYS A 101 6.93 -9.66 16.90
C LYS A 101 8.23 -9.80 17.69
N ALA A 102 8.42 -8.95 18.71
CA ALA A 102 9.59 -8.94 19.58
C ALA A 102 9.71 -10.23 20.43
N ASP A 103 8.57 -10.82 20.82
CA ASP A 103 8.55 -12.03 21.64
C ASP A 103 8.85 -13.27 20.79
N ASN A 104 8.17 -13.43 19.66
CA ASN A 104 8.38 -14.55 18.75
C ASN A 104 7.99 -14.17 17.32
N TYR A 105 8.99 -13.83 16.50
CA TYR A 105 8.81 -13.48 15.08
C TYR A 105 8.10 -14.57 14.25
N GLY A 106 8.45 -15.84 14.51
CA GLY A 106 7.86 -16.98 13.82
C GLY A 106 6.36 -17.08 14.09
N ARG A 107 5.98 -17.03 15.36
CA ARG A 107 4.57 -17.04 15.79
C ARG A 107 3.79 -15.84 15.26
N TYR A 108 4.38 -14.65 15.32
CA TYR A 108 3.82 -13.43 14.72
C TYR A 108 3.50 -13.65 13.23
N THR A 109 4.45 -14.22 12.47
CA THR A 109 4.28 -14.50 11.04
C THR A 109 3.24 -15.58 10.77
N LEU A 110 3.16 -16.61 11.62
CA LEU A 110 2.12 -17.63 11.56
C LEU A 110 0.72 -17.03 11.75
N TYR A 111 0.52 -16.11 12.70
CA TYR A 111 -0.77 -15.42 12.86
C TYR A 111 -1.10 -14.51 11.68
N LYS A 112 -0.12 -13.78 11.12
CA LYS A 112 -0.36 -13.01 9.88
C LYS A 112 -0.89 -13.91 8.76
N TRP A 113 -0.21 -15.03 8.52
CA TRP A 113 -0.59 -16.00 7.51
C TRP A 113 -1.97 -16.63 7.79
N PHE A 114 -2.23 -17.05 9.03
CA PHE A 114 -3.50 -17.65 9.41
C PHE A 114 -4.67 -16.68 9.22
N LEU A 115 -4.56 -15.45 9.72
CA LEU A 115 -5.60 -14.44 9.59
C LEU A 115 -5.86 -14.09 8.12
N LEU A 116 -4.81 -13.96 7.31
CA LEU A 116 -4.94 -13.66 5.87
C LEU A 116 -5.59 -14.84 5.12
N THR A 117 -5.14 -16.07 5.33
CA THR A 117 -5.73 -17.25 4.67
C THR A 117 -7.17 -17.52 5.09
N LYS A 118 -7.49 -17.35 6.38
CA LYS A 118 -8.88 -17.45 6.89
C LYS A 118 -9.79 -16.31 6.43
N SER A 119 -9.23 -15.20 5.95
CA SER A 119 -9.97 -14.15 5.24
C SER A 119 -10.25 -14.51 3.76
N GLY A 120 -9.73 -15.64 3.29
CA GLY A 120 -9.97 -16.22 1.96
C GLY A 120 -8.86 -15.98 0.94
N TYR A 121 -7.73 -15.38 1.31
CA TYR A 121 -6.61 -15.17 0.39
C TYR A 121 -5.74 -16.41 0.27
N ASP A 122 -5.35 -16.76 -0.95
CA ASP A 122 -4.41 -17.85 -1.22
C ASP A 122 -3.01 -17.42 -0.82
N ALA A 123 -2.64 -17.71 0.43
CA ALA A 123 -1.37 -17.33 1.01
C ALA A 123 -0.64 -18.57 1.54
N ARG A 124 0.67 -18.62 1.33
CA ARG A 124 1.50 -19.81 1.53
C ARG A 124 2.72 -19.47 2.38
N LEU A 125 3.21 -20.48 3.09
CA LEU A 125 4.45 -20.39 3.85
C LEU A 125 5.49 -21.30 3.23
N ALA A 126 6.73 -20.84 3.30
CA ALA A 126 7.91 -21.62 2.97
C ALA A 126 8.97 -21.38 4.05
N ILE A 127 9.92 -22.30 4.18
CA ILE A 127 10.98 -22.20 5.19
C ILE A 127 12.32 -22.33 4.48
N THR A 128 13.29 -21.49 4.84
CA THR A 128 14.64 -21.59 4.28
C THR A 128 15.50 -22.60 5.05
N PRO A 129 16.60 -23.11 4.47
CA PRO A 129 17.62 -23.86 5.19
C PRO A 129 18.08 -23.19 6.50
N GLU A 130 18.23 -21.86 6.51
CA GLU A 130 18.54 -21.07 7.72
C GLU A 130 17.35 -20.85 8.68
N ARG A 131 16.25 -21.59 8.48
CA ARG A 131 15.03 -21.56 9.31
C ARG A 131 14.29 -20.23 9.31
N LYS A 132 14.41 -19.44 8.25
CA LYS A 132 13.59 -18.25 8.03
C LYS A 132 12.22 -18.67 7.51
N ILE A 133 11.16 -18.14 8.10
CA ILE A 133 9.79 -18.32 7.62
C ILE A 133 9.51 -17.25 6.56
N ILE A 134 9.23 -17.68 5.33
CA ILE A 134 8.92 -16.80 4.22
C ILE A 134 7.43 -16.89 3.93
N PHE A 135 6.79 -15.73 3.86
CA PHE A 135 5.35 -15.59 3.73
C PHE A 135 4.99 -15.02 2.37
N TYR A 136 4.22 -15.79 1.60
CA TYR A 136 3.83 -15.44 0.24
C TYR A 136 2.31 -15.30 0.10
N VAL A 137 1.88 -14.50 -0.86
CA VAL A 137 0.47 -14.38 -1.24
C VAL A 137 0.30 -14.42 -2.76
N TYR A 138 -0.74 -15.10 -3.23
CA TYR A 138 -1.11 -15.12 -4.64
C TYR A 138 -1.47 -13.70 -5.11
N ASN A 139 -0.86 -13.26 -6.19
CA ASN A 139 -1.13 -11.99 -6.85
C ASN A 139 -1.23 -12.21 -8.36
N ASN A 140 -2.09 -11.45 -9.02
CA ASN A 140 -2.32 -11.49 -10.46
C ASN A 140 -2.08 -10.12 -11.12
N GLU A 141 -1.30 -9.26 -10.47
CA GLU A 141 -0.90 -7.94 -10.96
C GLU A 141 0.55 -7.98 -11.44
N ASP A 142 0.97 -6.97 -12.19
CA ASP A 142 2.32 -6.87 -12.71
C ASP A 142 3.28 -6.26 -11.67
N ILE A 143 3.77 -7.12 -10.77
CA ILE A 143 4.71 -6.73 -9.71
C ILE A 143 5.88 -7.69 -9.74
N SER A 144 7.08 -7.21 -10.07
CA SER A 144 8.31 -8.02 -10.13
C SER A 144 9.39 -7.60 -9.15
N ASP A 145 9.19 -6.48 -8.45
CA ASP A 145 10.25 -5.79 -7.71
C ASP A 145 10.52 -6.42 -6.33
N ILE A 146 9.79 -7.48 -5.98
CA ILE A 146 9.96 -8.25 -4.75
C ILE A 146 10.04 -9.75 -5.07
N PRO A 147 10.74 -10.54 -4.23
CA PRO A 147 10.91 -11.97 -4.49
C PRO A 147 9.56 -12.69 -4.65
N PHE A 148 9.49 -13.58 -5.63
CA PHE A 148 8.29 -14.36 -5.93
C PHE A 148 8.64 -15.75 -6.45
N PHE A 149 7.66 -16.64 -6.49
CA PHE A 149 7.72 -17.88 -7.25
C PHE A 149 6.44 -18.10 -8.04
N ILE A 150 6.48 -18.99 -9.03
CA ILE A 150 5.32 -19.38 -9.83
C ILE A 150 5.06 -20.86 -9.61
N VAL A 151 3.81 -21.22 -9.37
CA VAL A 151 3.33 -22.61 -9.32
C VAL A 151 1.91 -22.64 -9.88
N ASP A 152 1.62 -23.61 -10.76
CA ASP A 152 0.32 -23.75 -11.42
C ASP A 152 -0.19 -22.44 -12.06
N ASP A 153 0.70 -21.74 -12.79
CA ASP A 153 0.45 -20.43 -13.42
C ASP A 153 0.02 -19.31 -12.46
N LYS A 154 0.18 -19.51 -11.15
CA LYS A 154 -0.06 -18.49 -10.12
C LYS A 154 1.24 -17.94 -9.57
N LYS A 155 1.35 -16.60 -9.56
CA LYS A 155 2.49 -15.87 -9.01
C LYS A 155 2.27 -15.61 -7.51
N TYR A 156 3.21 -16.05 -6.69
CA TYR A 156 3.18 -15.90 -5.23
C TYR A 156 4.26 -14.91 -4.80
N MET A 157 3.84 -13.77 -4.28
CA MET A 157 4.67 -12.61 -3.95
C MET A 157 5.06 -12.59 -2.47
N CYS A 158 6.32 -12.32 -2.15
CA CYS A 158 6.82 -12.36 -0.77
C CYS A 158 6.42 -11.11 0.03
N LEU A 159 5.66 -11.31 1.11
CA LEU A 159 5.15 -10.25 1.99
C LEU A 159 6.09 -9.87 3.15
N ASN A 160 7.14 -10.63 3.42
CA ASN A 160 7.99 -10.42 4.61
C ASN A 160 9.50 -10.44 4.33
N TYR A 161 9.95 -10.39 3.07
CA TYR A 161 11.38 -10.38 2.77
C TYR A 161 12.13 -9.23 3.47
N HIS A 162 11.46 -8.07 3.61
CA HIS A 162 11.97 -6.88 4.29
C HIS A 162 12.15 -7.04 5.81
N ASP A 163 11.58 -8.08 6.43
CA ASP A 163 11.78 -8.35 7.86
C ASP A 163 13.18 -8.93 8.15
N TYR A 164 13.88 -9.42 7.12
CA TYR A 164 15.21 -9.99 7.25
C TYR A 164 16.27 -9.10 6.63
N ALA A 165 17.26 -8.68 7.42
CA ALA A 165 18.40 -7.94 6.91
C ALA A 165 19.20 -8.81 5.93
N LYS A 166 19.46 -8.30 4.71
CA LYS A 166 20.36 -8.91 3.71
C LYS A 166 19.99 -10.35 3.29
N THR A 167 18.70 -10.70 3.28
CA THR A 167 18.28 -12.03 2.82
C THR A 167 18.27 -12.11 1.30
N ASP A 168 19.11 -12.98 0.77
CA ASP A 168 19.12 -13.39 -0.62
C ASP A 168 18.45 -14.77 -0.74
N LEU A 169 17.20 -14.78 -1.20
CA LEU A 169 16.41 -16.02 -1.36
C LEU A 169 16.92 -16.89 -2.52
N HIS A 170 17.86 -16.43 -3.34
CA HIS A 170 18.54 -17.29 -4.31
C HIS A 170 19.64 -18.12 -3.65
N ARG A 171 20.29 -17.57 -2.60
CA ARG A 171 21.35 -18.25 -1.85
C ARG A 171 20.83 -19.14 -0.72
N ASP A 172 19.68 -18.79 -0.16
CA ASP A 172 18.98 -19.52 0.90
C ASP A 172 17.55 -19.87 0.44
N PRO A 173 17.40 -20.73 -0.61
CA PRO A 173 16.13 -20.93 -1.28
C PRO A 173 15.08 -21.60 -0.37
N PRO A 174 13.89 -21.00 -0.23
CA PRO A 174 12.86 -21.53 0.65
C PRO A 174 12.21 -22.78 0.04
N PHE A 175 11.97 -23.79 0.88
CA PHE A 175 11.17 -24.96 0.54
C PHE A 175 9.72 -24.78 1.02
N PRO A 176 8.72 -25.13 0.18
CA PRO A 176 7.31 -24.90 0.50
C PRO A 176 6.86 -25.78 1.67
N VAL A 177 5.98 -25.23 2.51
CA VAL A 177 5.23 -26.03 3.49
C VAL A 177 3.96 -26.51 2.80
N ASN A 178 3.84 -27.84 2.63
CA ASN A 178 2.67 -28.46 1.99
C ASN A 178 1.46 -28.44 2.93
N LEU A 179 0.68 -27.35 2.86
CA LEU A 179 -0.54 -27.17 3.63
C LEU A 179 -1.57 -26.40 2.82
N THR A 180 -2.68 -27.07 2.49
CA THR A 180 -3.83 -26.45 1.82
C THR A 180 -4.82 -25.95 2.85
N VAL A 181 -5.19 -24.67 2.78
CA VAL A 181 -6.22 -24.08 3.64
C VAL A 181 -7.54 -24.01 2.84
N PRO A 182 -8.59 -24.76 3.22
CA PRO A 182 -9.87 -24.71 2.51
C PRO A 182 -10.44 -23.28 2.47
N GLY A 183 -10.92 -22.86 1.29
CA GLY A 183 -11.51 -21.53 1.07
C GLY A 183 -10.51 -20.39 0.82
N ALA A 184 -9.21 -20.64 0.92
CA ALA A 184 -8.15 -19.66 0.64
C ALA A 184 -7.80 -19.66 -0.86
N THR A 185 -8.58 -18.94 -1.67
CA THR A 185 -8.46 -18.95 -3.15
C THR A 185 -8.31 -17.58 -3.79
N LYS A 186 -8.59 -16.49 -3.06
CA LYS A 186 -8.57 -15.12 -3.59
C LYS A 186 -7.14 -14.68 -3.89
N SER A 187 -6.94 -13.94 -4.98
CA SER A 187 -5.73 -13.15 -5.17
C SER A 187 -5.71 -11.94 -4.23
N PHE A 188 -4.52 -11.44 -3.97
CA PHE A 188 -4.25 -10.25 -3.20
C PHE A 188 -3.90 -9.10 -4.15
N SER A 189 -4.57 -7.96 -3.98
CA SER A 189 -4.30 -6.76 -4.75
C SER A 189 -3.38 -5.79 -4.00
N TYR A 190 -2.29 -5.35 -4.63
CA TYR A 190 -1.48 -4.27 -4.08
C TYR A 190 -2.07 -2.89 -4.40
N LEU A 191 -3.08 -2.78 -5.27
CA LEU A 191 -3.68 -1.49 -5.62
C LEU A 191 -4.20 -0.73 -4.39
N VAL A 192 -3.60 0.44 -4.15
CA VAL A 192 -4.07 1.38 -3.12
C VAL A 192 -5.07 2.35 -3.75
N THR A 193 -6.34 1.97 -3.74
CA THR A 193 -7.45 2.76 -4.34
C THR A 193 -8.01 3.84 -3.41
N ARG A 194 -7.63 3.81 -2.12
CA ARG A 194 -8.06 4.75 -1.08
C ARG A 194 -7.05 4.74 0.06
N LEU A 195 -6.78 5.89 0.66
CA LEU A 195 -6.08 6.02 1.94
C LEU A 195 -7.09 6.04 3.10
N PRO A 196 -6.73 5.53 4.29
CA PRO A 196 -7.63 5.50 5.44
C PRO A 196 -7.98 6.93 5.89
N ASP A 197 -9.15 7.09 6.51
CA ASP A 197 -9.45 8.35 7.20
C ASP A 197 -8.69 8.37 8.53
N PHE A 198 -7.69 9.24 8.62
CA PHE A 198 -6.91 9.43 9.83
C PHE A 198 -7.61 10.35 10.83
N SER A 199 -7.25 10.23 12.12
CA SER A 199 -7.68 11.18 13.15
C SER A 199 -7.23 12.61 12.82
N GLN A 200 -8.13 13.60 12.98
CA GLN A 200 -7.84 15.01 12.73
C GLN A 200 -6.61 15.52 13.48
N ALA A 201 -6.43 15.07 14.73
CA ALA A 201 -5.30 15.47 15.58
C ALA A 201 -3.95 14.91 15.11
N SER A 202 -3.95 13.96 14.18
CA SER A 202 -2.72 13.34 13.65
C SER A 202 -2.16 14.03 12.42
N TYR A 203 -2.87 15.01 11.86
CA TYR A 203 -2.37 15.80 10.73
C TYR A 203 -1.47 16.94 11.18
N VAL A 204 -0.43 17.19 10.40
CA VAL A 204 0.48 18.34 10.56
C VAL A 204 0.33 19.27 9.37
N GLU A 205 0.50 20.57 9.60
CA GLU A 205 0.50 21.56 8.54
C GLU A 205 1.90 21.72 7.94
N LYS A 206 2.00 21.60 6.62
CA LYS A 206 3.20 21.93 5.84
C LYS A 206 2.92 23.14 4.96
N LYS A 207 3.81 24.13 5.04
CA LYS A 207 3.77 25.32 4.18
C LYS A 207 4.51 25.02 2.89
N LEU A 208 3.83 25.15 1.76
CA LEU A 208 4.43 25.06 0.43
C LEU A 208 4.31 26.41 -0.26
N GLN A 209 5.28 26.73 -1.10
CA GLN A 209 5.25 27.95 -1.89
C GLN A 209 5.94 27.75 -3.23
N PHE A 210 5.49 28.47 -4.24
CA PHE A 210 6.18 28.57 -5.52
C PHE A 210 5.79 29.86 -6.23
N THR A 211 6.60 30.25 -7.22
CA THR A 211 6.34 31.43 -8.04
C THR A 211 5.87 31.00 -9.42
N TYR A 212 4.79 31.63 -9.89
CA TYR A 212 4.26 31.44 -11.23
C TYR A 212 4.05 32.81 -11.89
N GLY A 213 4.80 33.09 -12.96
CA GLY A 213 4.92 34.43 -13.51
C GLY A 213 5.51 35.39 -12.48
N HIS A 214 4.81 36.50 -12.20
CA HIS A 214 5.22 37.49 -11.20
C HIS A 214 4.51 37.34 -9.85
N ARG A 215 3.83 36.21 -9.61
CA ARG A 215 3.05 35.99 -8.40
C ARG A 215 3.58 34.81 -7.60
N GLN A 216 3.82 35.05 -6.32
CA GLN A 216 4.09 34.01 -5.35
C GLN A 216 2.79 33.41 -4.82
N TYR A 217 2.71 32.08 -4.81
CA TYR A 217 1.59 31.31 -4.28
C TYR A 217 2.03 30.59 -3.01
N HIS A 218 1.14 30.57 -2.02
CA HIS A 218 1.37 29.92 -0.73
C HIS A 218 0.24 28.94 -0.46
N PHE A 219 0.60 27.80 0.12
CA PHE A 219 -0.33 26.74 0.51
C PHE A 219 0.00 26.29 1.92
N VAL A 220 -1.05 25.99 2.68
CA VAL A 220 -0.95 25.28 3.95
C VAL A 220 -1.64 23.94 3.72
N VAL A 221 -0.85 22.89 3.58
CA VAL A 221 -1.33 21.54 3.30
C VAL A 221 -1.32 20.74 4.58
N LYS A 222 -2.43 20.08 4.91
CA LYS A 222 -2.48 19.12 6.02
C LYS A 222 -1.98 17.78 5.51
N LEU A 223 -1.03 17.17 6.21
CA LEU A 223 -0.43 15.89 5.82
C LEU A 223 -0.38 14.94 7.02
N ASN A 224 -0.46 13.64 6.77
CA ASN A 224 -0.39 12.65 7.83
C ASN A 224 0.93 11.86 7.82
N PRO A 225 1.73 11.90 8.89
CA PRO A 225 2.99 11.15 8.95
C PRO A 225 2.78 9.61 8.92
N GLN A 226 1.57 9.12 9.23
CA GLN A 226 1.26 7.69 9.15
C GLN A 226 1.22 7.16 7.71
N VAL A 227 1.10 8.02 6.69
CA VAL A 227 1.17 7.59 5.28
C VAL A 227 2.51 6.95 4.96
N LYS A 228 3.61 7.49 5.48
CA LYS A 228 4.94 6.88 5.33
C LYS A 228 4.98 5.44 5.87
N ASN A 229 4.24 5.15 6.94
CA ASN A 229 4.18 3.80 7.52
C ASN A 229 3.33 2.84 6.67
N ILE A 230 2.32 3.35 5.95
CA ILE A 230 1.53 2.55 4.99
C ILE A 230 2.43 2.04 3.87
N PHE A 231 3.31 2.91 3.36
CA PHE A 231 4.13 2.62 2.18
C PHE A 231 5.55 2.12 2.50
N ALA A 232 5.95 2.05 3.77
CA ALA A 232 7.31 1.67 4.19
C ALA A 232 7.80 0.34 3.57
N ASN A 233 6.89 -0.63 3.42
CA ASN A 233 7.17 -1.95 2.85
C ASN A 233 6.32 -2.24 1.60
N TYR A 234 5.73 -1.20 1.00
CA TYR A 234 4.98 -1.35 -0.25
C TYR A 234 5.96 -1.60 -1.40
N PRO A 235 5.73 -2.59 -2.27
CA PRO A 235 6.63 -2.88 -3.36
C PRO A 235 6.62 -1.78 -4.41
N GLY A 236 7.65 -1.76 -5.26
CA GLY A 236 7.52 -1.13 -6.57
C GLY A 236 6.40 -1.83 -7.33
N VAL A 237 5.39 -1.06 -7.72
CA VAL A 237 4.26 -1.50 -8.53
C VAL A 237 4.34 -0.84 -9.90
N ASP A 238 3.59 -1.37 -10.87
CA ASP A 238 3.49 -0.75 -12.18
C ASP A 238 3.04 0.73 -12.11
N PHE A 239 3.36 1.50 -13.16
CA PHE A 239 3.05 2.92 -13.19
C PHE A 239 1.56 3.24 -13.16
N SER A 240 0.70 2.31 -13.59
CA SER A 240 -0.75 2.49 -13.48
C SER A 240 -1.19 2.43 -12.00
N ALA A 241 -0.71 1.45 -11.23
CA ALA A 241 -0.99 1.34 -9.82
C ALA A 241 -0.39 2.54 -9.05
N TYR A 242 0.86 2.88 -9.34
CA TYR A 242 1.60 3.94 -8.68
C TYR A 242 0.99 5.33 -8.90
N PHE A 243 0.75 5.73 -10.15
CA PHE A 243 0.23 7.08 -10.47
C PHE A 243 -1.23 7.29 -10.05
N ASN A 244 -1.95 6.22 -9.70
CA ASN A 244 -3.33 6.28 -9.25
C ASN A 244 -3.48 6.23 -7.72
N ILE A 245 -2.39 6.20 -6.94
CA ILE A 245 -2.47 6.29 -5.47
C ILE A 245 -3.12 7.64 -5.09
N PRO A 246 -4.20 7.64 -4.29
CA PRO A 246 -4.91 8.88 -3.94
C PRO A 246 -4.29 9.59 -2.74
N LEU A 247 -4.69 10.85 -2.54
CA LEU A 247 -4.46 11.58 -1.29
C LEU A 247 -5.45 11.15 -0.20
N SER A 248 -5.07 11.34 1.06
CA SER A 248 -5.98 11.23 2.19
C SER A 248 -7.03 12.35 2.17
N GLY A 249 -8.16 12.15 2.86
CA GLY A 249 -9.29 13.08 2.81
C GLY A 249 -8.95 14.52 3.25
N GLU A 250 -8.16 14.70 4.30
CA GLU A 250 -7.76 16.04 4.76
C GLU A 250 -6.67 16.66 3.88
N THR A 251 -5.73 15.86 3.37
CA THR A 251 -4.74 16.37 2.41
C THR A 251 -5.41 16.84 1.13
N TYR A 252 -6.33 16.03 0.60
CA TYR A 252 -7.17 16.43 -0.52
C TYR A 252 -7.90 17.75 -0.23
N SER A 253 -8.60 17.83 0.92
CA SER A 253 -9.45 18.96 1.28
C SER A 253 -8.66 20.25 1.56
N SER A 254 -7.41 20.15 2.00
CA SER A 254 -6.54 21.30 2.24
C SER A 254 -5.81 21.79 0.99
N LEU A 255 -5.55 20.92 0.00
CA LEU A 255 -4.79 21.27 -1.21
C LEU A 255 -5.67 21.53 -2.44
N ILE A 256 -6.51 20.57 -2.83
CA ILE A 256 -7.18 20.56 -4.14
C ILE A 256 -8.15 21.75 -4.30
N PRO A 257 -8.98 22.13 -3.30
CA PRO A 257 -9.82 23.32 -3.42
C PRO A 257 -9.03 24.61 -3.62
N VAL A 258 -7.86 24.75 -2.97
CA VAL A 258 -7.00 25.94 -3.11
C VAL A 258 -6.39 26.01 -4.50
N LEU A 259 -5.92 24.88 -5.03
CA LEU A 259 -5.44 24.78 -6.42
C LEU A 259 -6.57 25.13 -7.40
N LYS A 260 -7.75 24.52 -7.29
CA LYS A 260 -8.92 24.80 -8.15
C LYS A 260 -9.32 26.29 -8.09
N LYS A 261 -9.23 26.93 -6.92
CA LYS A 261 -9.47 28.37 -6.77
C LYS A 261 -8.42 29.21 -7.50
N ASN A 262 -7.13 28.88 -7.37
CA ASN A 262 -6.05 29.61 -8.04
C ASN A 262 -6.11 29.48 -9.57
N LEU A 263 -6.60 28.35 -10.06
CA LEU A 263 -6.75 28.04 -11.47
C LEU A 263 -8.03 28.61 -12.11
N LYS A 264 -8.97 29.13 -11.30
CA LYS A 264 -10.25 29.65 -11.78
C LYS A 264 -10.02 30.81 -12.77
N GLY A 265 -10.54 30.66 -13.98
CA GLY A 265 -10.42 31.65 -15.05
C GLY A 265 -9.12 31.58 -15.85
N MET A 266 -8.21 30.65 -15.53
CA MET A 266 -7.05 30.37 -16.38
C MET A 266 -7.47 29.56 -17.62
N GLU A 267 -6.87 29.87 -18.76
CA GLU A 267 -6.90 28.97 -19.91
C GLU A 267 -6.28 27.63 -19.52
N GLN A 268 -6.82 26.53 -20.03
CA GLN A 268 -6.41 25.19 -19.62
C GLN A 268 -4.91 24.94 -19.78
N ILE A 269 -4.30 25.41 -20.87
CA ILE A 269 -2.85 25.26 -21.11
C ILE A 269 -2.06 25.95 -19.99
N LYS A 270 -2.42 27.18 -19.62
CA LYS A 270 -1.81 27.91 -18.49
C LYS A 270 -2.08 27.22 -17.17
N GLY A 271 -3.25 26.62 -17.01
CA GLY A 271 -3.61 25.91 -15.81
C GLY A 271 -2.83 24.60 -15.61
N ILE A 272 -2.54 23.87 -16.69
CA ILE A 272 -1.68 22.69 -16.64
C ILE A 272 -0.21 23.10 -16.46
N ASP A 273 0.25 24.20 -17.09
CA ASP A 273 1.60 24.75 -16.87
C ASP A 273 1.79 25.18 -15.41
N TYR A 274 0.77 25.78 -14.80
CA TYR A 274 0.74 26.11 -13.37
C TYR A 274 0.94 24.88 -12.49
N LEU A 275 0.21 23.80 -12.76
CA LEU A 275 0.36 22.55 -12.01
C LEU A 275 1.75 21.92 -12.21
N MET A 276 2.27 21.94 -13.44
CA MET A 276 3.62 21.46 -13.76
C MET A 276 4.69 22.25 -13.01
N ARG A 277 4.55 23.58 -12.94
CA ARG A 277 5.49 24.44 -12.20
C ARG A 277 5.33 24.33 -10.69
N PHE A 278 4.11 24.09 -10.18
CA PHE A 278 3.89 23.75 -8.78
C PHE A 278 4.68 22.49 -8.41
N THR A 279 4.53 21.41 -9.18
CA THR A 279 5.26 20.15 -8.92
C THR A 279 6.77 20.29 -9.10
N ARG A 280 7.22 21.16 -10.02
CA ARG A 280 8.65 21.38 -10.27
C ARG A 280 9.34 22.21 -9.20
N TYR A 281 8.67 23.22 -8.64
CA TYR A 281 9.32 24.25 -7.83
C TYR A 281 8.85 24.32 -6.37
N ALA A 282 7.79 23.60 -5.98
CA ALA A 282 7.36 23.58 -4.58
C ALA A 282 8.20 22.68 -3.66
N PHE A 283 9.13 21.90 -4.24
CA PHE A 283 9.97 20.91 -3.54
C PHE A 283 11.44 21.05 -3.96
N LEU A 284 12.39 20.67 -3.10
CA LEU A 284 13.79 20.55 -3.52
C LEU A 284 13.99 19.24 -4.30
N TYR A 285 15.01 19.19 -5.16
CA TYR A 285 15.35 18.00 -5.96
C TYR A 285 16.54 17.26 -5.33
N GLU A 286 16.43 15.94 -5.19
CA GLU A 286 17.51 15.02 -4.82
C GLU A 286 17.18 13.63 -5.39
N ASN A 287 18.19 12.84 -5.77
CA ASN A 287 17.97 11.49 -6.29
C ASN A 287 17.71 10.48 -5.16
N ASP A 288 16.85 9.49 -5.40
CA ASP A 288 16.48 8.45 -4.43
C ASP A 288 17.66 7.61 -3.94
N GLU A 289 18.66 7.34 -4.79
CA GLU A 289 19.87 6.63 -4.36
C GLU A 289 20.66 7.45 -3.33
N GLU A 290 20.65 8.78 -3.44
CA GLU A 290 21.31 9.70 -2.51
C GLU A 290 20.49 9.88 -1.22
N ASN A 291 19.15 9.87 -1.31
CA ASN A 291 18.24 10.13 -0.18
C ASN A 291 17.85 8.85 0.62
N TYR A 292 17.65 7.73 -0.06
CA TYR A 292 17.15 6.47 0.51
C TYR A 292 18.09 5.27 0.34
N GLY A 293 19.16 5.39 -0.47
CA GLY A 293 20.09 4.30 -0.75
C GLY A 293 19.51 3.19 -1.65
N LYS A 294 18.34 3.42 -2.25
CA LYS A 294 17.63 2.57 -3.21
C LYS A 294 16.55 3.39 -3.93
N GLU A 295 16.13 2.96 -5.12
CA GLU A 295 14.93 3.50 -5.78
C GLU A 295 13.71 3.34 -4.86
N LYS A 296 12.99 4.43 -4.58
CA LYS A 296 11.84 4.48 -3.68
C LYS A 296 10.81 5.51 -4.13
N ARG A 297 9.96 5.09 -5.06
CA ARG A 297 8.77 5.82 -5.50
C ARG A 297 7.85 6.25 -4.34
N LEU A 298 7.66 7.55 -4.17
CA LEU A 298 6.78 8.16 -3.17
C LEU A 298 5.37 8.34 -3.72
N SER A 299 4.35 7.97 -2.94
CA SER A 299 2.96 8.35 -3.26
C SER A 299 2.79 9.88 -3.34
N PRO A 300 1.75 10.41 -4.02
CA PRO A 300 1.56 11.86 -4.10
C PRO A 300 1.53 12.59 -2.74
N GLU A 301 0.99 11.95 -1.69
CA GLU A 301 1.01 12.51 -0.32
C GLU A 301 2.40 12.43 0.33
N GLU A 302 3.16 11.34 0.09
CA GLU A 302 4.56 11.28 0.52
C GLU A 302 5.42 12.34 -0.19
N THR A 303 5.23 12.58 -1.50
CA THR A 303 5.91 13.66 -2.24
C THR A 303 5.60 15.04 -1.63
N LEU A 304 4.33 15.29 -1.27
CA LEU A 304 3.96 16.52 -0.58
C LEU A 304 4.64 16.64 0.79
N PHE A 305 4.83 15.51 1.49
CA PHE A 305 5.46 15.46 2.80
C PHE A 305 6.98 15.56 2.76
N ALA A 306 7.63 15.06 1.72
CA ALA A 306 9.08 15.00 1.60
C ALA A 306 9.71 16.38 1.38
N ASP A 307 10.94 16.56 1.87
CA ASP A 307 11.74 17.77 1.60
C ASP A 307 12.37 17.74 0.21
N TYR A 308 12.65 16.53 -0.27
CA TYR A 308 13.22 16.23 -1.58
C TYR A 308 12.34 15.25 -2.36
N SER A 309 12.41 15.32 -3.70
CA SER A 309 11.68 14.43 -4.62
C SER A 309 12.44 14.32 -5.95
N ASP A 310 12.34 13.15 -6.58
CA ASP A 310 13.00 12.85 -7.86
C ASP A 310 12.04 12.94 -9.06
N CYS A 311 12.39 12.32 -10.20
CA CYS A 311 11.54 12.33 -11.39
C CYS A 311 10.24 11.53 -11.25
N ASP A 312 10.29 10.38 -10.60
CA ASP A 312 9.13 9.47 -10.44
C ASP A 312 8.06 10.14 -9.58
N ASP A 313 8.48 10.70 -8.45
CA ASP A 313 7.63 11.39 -7.49
C ASP A 313 6.91 12.59 -8.12
N ARG A 314 7.67 13.42 -8.83
CA ARG A 314 7.15 14.65 -9.45
C ARG A 314 6.22 14.32 -10.61
N ALA A 315 6.54 13.29 -11.40
CA ALA A 315 5.67 12.79 -12.46
C ALA A 315 4.35 12.25 -11.89
N ALA A 316 4.40 11.46 -10.81
CA ALA A 316 3.22 10.91 -10.14
C ALA A 316 2.34 12.01 -9.54
N LEU A 317 2.92 12.98 -8.81
CA LEU A 317 2.17 14.11 -8.26
C LEU A 317 1.55 14.98 -9.36
N PHE A 318 2.30 15.27 -10.44
CA PHE A 318 1.78 16.05 -11.57
C PHE A 318 0.62 15.33 -12.26
N PHE A 319 0.79 14.02 -12.54
CA PHE A 319 -0.24 13.18 -13.09
C PHE A 319 -1.51 13.21 -12.23
N TYR A 320 -1.35 13.00 -10.91
CA TYR A 320 -2.47 13.03 -9.96
C TYR A 320 -3.23 14.36 -10.03
N LEU A 321 -2.51 15.49 -10.00
CA LEU A 321 -3.13 16.82 -10.02
C LEU A 321 -3.87 17.12 -11.34
N VAL A 322 -3.27 16.77 -12.49
CA VAL A 322 -3.93 16.96 -13.79
C VAL A 322 -5.17 16.08 -13.92
N LYS A 323 -5.08 14.82 -13.49
CA LYS A 323 -6.23 13.90 -13.45
C LYS A 323 -7.35 14.47 -12.57
N GLU A 324 -7.02 14.92 -11.36
CA GLU A 324 -8.01 15.38 -10.38
C GLU A 324 -8.67 16.72 -10.73
N ILE A 325 -7.93 17.62 -11.39
CA ILE A 325 -8.41 18.99 -11.66
C ILE A 325 -8.98 19.12 -13.08
N TYR A 326 -8.29 18.57 -14.08
CA TYR A 326 -8.64 18.73 -15.48
C TYR A 326 -9.17 17.45 -16.12
N ASN A 327 -8.89 16.29 -15.53
CA ASN A 327 -9.33 14.98 -16.01
C ASN A 327 -9.04 14.80 -17.51
N ARG A 328 -7.79 15.07 -17.91
CA ARG A 328 -7.33 15.00 -19.31
C ARG A 328 -6.61 13.69 -19.62
N PRO A 329 -6.68 13.19 -20.86
CA PRO A 329 -5.87 12.06 -21.29
C PRO A 329 -4.38 12.35 -21.14
N MET A 330 -3.63 11.37 -20.64
CA MET A 330 -2.21 11.49 -20.37
C MET A 330 -1.49 10.19 -20.70
N ILE A 331 -0.21 10.28 -21.04
CA ILE A 331 0.68 9.12 -21.16
C ILE A 331 1.94 9.36 -20.32
N ALA A 332 2.44 8.28 -19.71
CA ALA A 332 3.71 8.27 -18.99
C ALA A 332 4.83 7.81 -19.94
N LEU A 333 5.88 8.62 -20.07
CA LEU A 333 7.02 8.37 -20.94
C LEU A 333 8.23 7.97 -20.09
N LEU A 334 8.61 6.70 -20.16
CA LEU A 334 9.79 6.17 -19.49
C LEU A 334 11.00 6.21 -20.43
N TYR A 335 11.99 7.01 -20.08
CA TYR A 335 13.33 7.04 -20.68
C TYR A 335 14.29 6.20 -19.81
N PRO A 336 15.48 5.82 -20.31
CA PRO A 336 16.43 5.00 -19.55
C PRO A 336 16.83 5.56 -18.18
N THR A 337 16.76 6.87 -17.99
CA THR A 337 17.19 7.55 -16.75
C THR A 337 16.18 8.60 -16.26
N HIS A 338 14.95 8.59 -16.80
CA HIS A 338 13.98 9.66 -16.51
C HIS A 338 12.56 9.22 -16.82
N ILE A 339 11.59 9.70 -16.04
CA ILE A 339 10.17 9.57 -16.37
C ILE A 339 9.50 10.95 -16.41
N THR A 340 8.57 11.11 -17.35
CA THR A 340 7.81 12.34 -17.52
C THR A 340 6.41 12.06 -18.05
N ILE A 341 5.56 13.09 -18.09
CA ILE A 341 4.16 12.98 -18.50
C ILE A 341 3.96 13.75 -19.81
N ALA A 342 3.16 13.21 -20.73
CA ALA A 342 2.62 13.99 -21.84
C ALA A 342 1.10 14.05 -21.75
N VAL A 343 0.54 15.24 -21.94
CA VAL A 343 -0.89 15.53 -21.78
C VAL A 343 -1.52 15.80 -23.15
N GLN A 344 -2.72 15.29 -23.37
CA GLN A 344 -3.49 15.61 -24.56
C GLN A 344 -4.15 16.98 -24.42
N PHE A 345 -3.84 17.89 -25.35
CA PHE A 345 -4.48 19.20 -25.48
C PHE A 345 -5.32 19.25 -26.76
N ASP A 346 -6.27 20.18 -26.82
CA ASP A 346 -7.08 20.40 -28.03
C ASP A 346 -6.20 20.84 -29.22
N LYS A 347 -5.13 21.59 -28.94
CA LYS A 347 -4.06 21.93 -29.89
C LYS A 347 -2.72 21.50 -29.30
N PRO A 348 -1.97 20.61 -29.95
CA PRO A 348 -0.66 20.19 -29.45
C PRO A 348 0.33 21.37 -29.47
N LEU A 349 1.16 21.43 -28.44
CA LEU A 349 2.27 22.35 -28.30
C LEU A 349 3.61 21.62 -28.49
N GLY A 350 4.59 22.34 -29.04
CA GLY A 350 5.95 21.83 -29.25
C GLY A 350 6.00 20.67 -30.25
N ASN A 351 6.84 19.68 -29.95
CA ASN A 351 6.94 18.44 -30.73
C ASN A 351 6.11 17.35 -30.05
N PRO A 352 4.86 17.10 -30.50
CA PRO A 352 3.99 16.15 -29.82
C PRO A 352 4.44 14.70 -30.01
N ILE A 353 4.15 13.89 -29.00
CA ILE A 353 4.25 12.45 -29.03
C ILE A 353 2.98 11.89 -29.67
N VAL A 354 3.14 11.01 -30.65
CA VAL A 354 2.03 10.26 -31.27
C VAL A 354 1.90 8.93 -30.51
N TYR A 355 0.73 8.67 -29.93
CA TYR A 355 0.41 7.40 -29.29
C TYR A 355 -1.05 7.06 -29.53
N ASP A 356 -1.34 5.84 -30.00
CA ASP A 356 -2.68 5.38 -30.38
C ASP A 356 -3.46 6.37 -31.28
N GLY A 357 -2.77 6.97 -32.25
CA GLY A 357 -3.35 7.93 -33.19
C GLY A 357 -3.68 9.31 -32.59
N LYS A 358 -3.35 9.56 -31.32
CA LYS A 358 -3.55 10.83 -30.62
C LYS A 358 -2.22 11.55 -30.40
N LEU A 359 -2.29 12.88 -30.30
CA LEU A 359 -1.15 13.77 -30.09
C LEU A 359 -1.10 14.24 -28.63
N TYR A 360 0.07 14.10 -28.00
CA TYR A 360 0.31 14.49 -26.62
C TYR A 360 1.50 15.44 -26.54
N SER A 361 1.38 16.53 -25.78
CA SER A 361 2.50 17.44 -25.55
C SER A 361 3.19 17.09 -24.24
N VAL A 362 4.52 17.00 -24.27
CA VAL A 362 5.32 16.71 -23.08
C VAL A 362 5.18 17.83 -22.05
N CYS A 363 4.95 17.45 -20.81
CA CYS A 363 4.86 18.33 -19.64
C CYS A 363 5.88 17.81 -18.63
N GLU A 364 6.99 18.52 -18.46
CA GLU A 364 8.17 18.04 -17.75
C GLU A 364 8.23 18.59 -16.31
N PRO A 365 7.78 17.86 -15.27
CA PRO A 365 7.62 18.41 -13.93
C PRO A 365 8.91 18.40 -13.10
N THR A 366 10.06 17.95 -13.63
CA THR A 366 11.22 17.62 -12.80
C THR A 366 12.37 18.63 -12.81
N PRO A 367 13.04 18.92 -13.95
CA PRO A 367 14.29 19.66 -13.96
C PRO A 367 14.10 21.08 -13.41
N GLN A 368 14.87 21.44 -12.38
CA GLN A 368 14.88 22.79 -11.81
C GLN A 368 15.93 23.70 -12.46
N LYS A 369 16.97 23.10 -13.06
CA LYS A 369 18.06 23.81 -13.75
C LYS A 369 17.64 24.42 -15.09
N GLU A 370 16.57 23.90 -15.69
CA GLU A 370 16.02 24.34 -16.97
C GLU A 370 14.55 24.75 -16.78
N ASP A 371 14.18 25.97 -17.16
CA ASP A 371 12.76 26.36 -17.19
C ASP A 371 12.12 25.92 -18.52
N LEU A 372 11.64 24.67 -18.55
CA LEU A 372 10.99 24.09 -19.72
C LEU A 372 9.50 24.43 -19.76
N ALA A 373 9.02 24.95 -20.89
CA ALA A 373 7.60 25.12 -21.17
C ALA A 373 6.94 23.81 -21.63
N ILE A 374 5.60 23.76 -21.62
CA ILE A 374 4.85 22.65 -22.23
C ILE A 374 5.28 22.45 -23.70
N GLY A 375 5.50 21.20 -24.08
CA GLY A 375 5.99 20.79 -25.39
C GLY A 375 7.51 20.88 -25.55
N GLN A 376 8.24 21.31 -24.51
CA GLN A 376 9.70 21.30 -24.49
C GLN A 376 10.24 20.12 -23.67
N MET A 377 11.44 19.70 -24.04
CA MET A 377 12.20 18.66 -23.37
C MET A 377 13.67 19.08 -23.30
N SER A 378 14.36 18.60 -22.27
CA SER A 378 15.81 18.81 -22.13
C SER A 378 16.56 18.19 -23.33
N ALA A 379 17.70 18.79 -23.68
CA ALA A 379 18.49 18.32 -24.83
C ALA A 379 18.94 16.85 -24.67
N GLN A 380 19.15 16.42 -23.42
CA GLN A 380 19.58 15.07 -23.08
C GLN A 380 18.54 14.00 -23.44
N LEU A 381 17.25 14.34 -23.43
CA LEU A 381 16.16 13.40 -23.68
C LEU A 381 15.67 13.39 -25.14
N LYS A 382 15.89 14.46 -25.91
CA LYS A 382 15.34 14.62 -27.27
C LYS A 382 15.65 13.48 -28.25
N ASN A 383 16.81 12.85 -28.11
CA ASN A 383 17.27 11.77 -28.99
C ASN A 383 17.26 10.39 -28.30
N GLN A 384 16.73 10.31 -27.08
CA GLN A 384 16.64 9.07 -26.33
C GLN A 384 15.36 8.33 -26.72
N LYS A 385 15.45 6.99 -26.75
CA LYS A 385 14.25 6.15 -26.89
C LYS A 385 13.45 6.21 -25.60
N TYR A 386 12.14 6.21 -25.73
CA TYR A 386 11.22 6.10 -24.59
C TYR A 386 10.24 4.95 -24.81
N GLN A 387 9.59 4.53 -23.74
CA GLN A 387 8.45 3.63 -23.74
C GLN A 387 7.24 4.32 -23.13
N VAL A 388 6.05 4.09 -23.70
CA VAL A 388 4.80 4.49 -23.05
C VAL A 388 4.42 3.39 -22.06
N VAL A 389 4.65 3.65 -20.78
CA VAL A 389 4.47 2.65 -19.70
C VAL A 389 3.10 2.73 -19.03
N TYR A 390 2.35 3.80 -19.28
CA TYR A 390 0.97 3.94 -18.83
C TYR A 390 0.23 4.96 -19.71
N SER A 391 -1.03 4.68 -20.02
CA SER A 391 -1.94 5.58 -20.75
C SER A 391 -3.23 5.73 -19.96
N TYR A 392 -3.53 6.97 -19.60
CA TYR A 392 -4.76 7.34 -18.91
C TYR A 392 -5.75 7.94 -19.89
N GLN A 393 -6.96 7.39 -19.90
CA GLN A 393 -8.11 7.97 -20.58
C GLN A 393 -9.19 8.24 -19.52
N PRO A 394 -9.77 9.46 -19.47
CA PRO A 394 -10.93 9.73 -18.66
C PRO A 394 -12.06 8.76 -19.01
N ALA A 395 -12.71 8.16 -18.02
CA ALA A 395 -13.94 7.44 -18.26
C ALA A 395 -14.94 8.40 -18.92
N GLY A 396 -15.55 7.99 -20.04
CA GLY A 396 -16.56 8.78 -20.73
C GLY A 396 -17.63 9.22 -19.73
N ARG A 397 -17.89 10.53 -19.67
CA ARG A 397 -18.96 11.08 -18.82
C ARG A 397 -20.32 10.77 -19.40
#